data_AF-A0A5E4QV12-F1
#
_entry.id   AF-A0A5E4QV12-F1
#
_cell.length_a   1.000
_cell.length_b   1.000
_cell.length_c   1.000
_cell.angle_alpha   90.00
_cell.angle_beta   90.00
_cell.angle_gamma   90.00
#
_symmetry.space_group_name_H-M   'P 1'
#
loop_
_entity.id
_entity.type
_entity.pdbx_description
1 polymer ?
#
loop_
_entity_poly.entity_id
_entity_poly.type
_entity_poly.pdbx_seq_one_letter_code
_entity_poly.pdbx_strand_id
1 'polypeptide(L)'
;MVFLWILFMALYMSPAILAQRRVVEPPIRVDLSSPGDVQPLTTSNVKTDWITMPIDHFDPQNTDTYQMRFMFNDEFFGGPGSPIFILVGGEWDIVEGWLQAGNMFELARENQGYHNFTAENLRFLNVDQALADLAYFINEFKAHPVFQNSKVILYGGSYAANMVLWFKQRYPHLAIGGVASSGPILAKVDFTGYLEVVHEAFLSEGGEQCIATIRQGISDTITAMNTEEGRRKLERSYRTIMSWDTSLD
;
A
#
# COMPACT_ATOMS: atom_id res chain seq x y z
N MET A 1 26.64 34.25 57.55
CA MET A 1 27.17 34.99 56.39
C MET A 1 28.11 34.09 55.60
N VAL A 2 27.56 33.30 54.67
CA VAL A 2 28.07 32.96 53.33
C VAL A 2 26.82 32.44 52.57
N PHE A 3 26.59 32.99 51.39
CA PHE A 3 25.37 32.92 50.56
C PHE A 3 25.16 31.52 49.90
N LEU A 4 23.93 30.95 49.89
CA LEU A 4 23.00 30.83 48.74
C LEU A 4 23.72 30.40 47.42
N TRP A 5 23.55 29.21 46.83
CA TRP A 5 22.32 28.58 46.31
C TRP A 5 22.55 27.07 46.03
N ILE A 6 21.78 26.17 46.66
CA ILE A 6 21.44 24.85 46.07
C ILE A 6 19.96 24.64 46.38
N LEU A 7 19.11 25.19 45.50
CA LEU A 7 17.66 25.00 45.50
C LEU A 7 17.31 24.06 44.35
N PHE A 8 16.48 23.05 44.64
CA PHE A 8 15.68 22.25 43.70
C PHE A 8 16.41 21.33 42.69
N MET A 9 16.65 20.09 43.09
CA MET A 9 16.46 18.93 42.21
C MET A 9 15.83 17.75 42.98
N ALA A 10 14.70 18.03 43.63
CA ALA A 10 13.71 17.03 43.99
C ALA A 10 12.46 17.30 43.15
N LEU A 11 12.54 16.98 41.84
CA LEU A 11 11.39 17.01 40.95
C LEU A 11 11.29 15.64 40.29
N TYR A 12 10.38 14.85 40.85
CA TYR A 12 9.49 13.95 40.12
C TYR A 12 10.11 13.33 38.85
N MET A 13 10.69 12.15 39.00
CA MET A 13 10.55 11.14 37.95
C MET A 13 9.06 10.83 37.85
N SER A 14 8.35 11.60 37.04
CA SER A 14 7.05 11.19 36.54
C SER A 14 7.33 9.92 35.74
N PRO A 15 6.74 8.75 36.07
CA PRO A 15 6.80 7.65 35.14
C PRO A 15 6.12 8.18 33.88
N ALA A 16 6.88 8.26 32.78
CA ALA A 16 6.27 8.38 31.48
C ALA A 16 5.25 7.24 31.42
N ILE A 17 3.97 7.59 31.51
CA ILE A 17 2.90 6.68 31.17
C ILE A 17 3.09 6.45 29.68
N LEU A 18 3.94 5.47 29.36
CA LEU A 18 3.91 4.78 28.09
C LEU A 18 2.45 4.33 28.00
N ALA A 19 1.67 5.05 27.19
CA ALA A 19 0.33 4.63 26.84
C ALA A 19 0.48 3.20 26.36
N GLN A 20 0.06 2.26 27.20
CA GLN A 20 0.22 0.85 26.93
C GLN A 20 -0.47 0.61 25.60
N ARG A 21 0.30 0.22 24.58
CA ARG A 21 -0.21 -0.03 23.24
C ARG A 21 -1.29 -1.10 23.42
N ARG A 22 -2.55 -0.68 23.44
CA ARG A 22 -3.67 -1.56 23.71
C ARG A 22 -3.91 -2.36 22.44
N VAL A 23 -3.13 -3.42 22.27
CA VAL A 23 -3.42 -4.47 21.30
C VAL A 23 -4.61 -5.20 21.88
N VAL A 24 -5.80 -4.73 21.53
CA VAL A 24 -7.01 -5.53 21.68
C VAL A 24 -6.96 -6.48 20.49
N GLU A 25 -6.58 -7.74 20.74
CA GLU A 25 -6.90 -8.78 19.77
C GLU A 25 -8.43 -8.76 19.61
N PRO A 26 -8.97 -8.42 18.43
CA PRO A 26 -10.40 -8.59 18.22
C PRO A 26 -10.70 -10.07 18.48
N PRO A 27 -11.86 -10.42 19.06
CA PRO A 27 -12.29 -11.81 19.09
C PRO A 27 -12.28 -12.32 17.64
N ILE A 28 -11.26 -13.10 17.30
CA ILE A 28 -11.13 -13.71 15.98
C ILE A 28 -12.33 -14.64 15.86
N ARG A 29 -13.19 -14.33 14.87
CA ARG A 29 -14.53 -14.87 14.61
C ARG A 29 -15.67 -14.10 15.29
N VAL A 30 -15.91 -12.90 14.78
CA VAL A 30 -17.30 -12.61 14.40
C VAL A 30 -17.59 -13.54 13.24
N ASP A 31 -18.56 -14.43 13.39
CA ASP A 31 -19.10 -15.23 12.29
C ASP A 31 -19.78 -14.25 11.33
N LEU A 32 -18.98 -13.58 10.51
CA LEU A 32 -19.46 -12.82 9.38
C LEU A 32 -20.02 -13.89 8.45
N SER A 33 -21.34 -14.04 8.45
CA SER A 33 -22.03 -14.71 7.37
C SER A 33 -21.41 -14.22 6.07
N SER A 34 -21.04 -15.16 5.18
CA SER A 34 -20.62 -14.81 3.83
C SER A 34 -21.52 -13.70 3.33
N PRO A 35 -20.98 -12.59 2.77
CA PRO A 35 -21.82 -11.66 2.03
C PRO A 35 -22.71 -12.52 1.14
N GLY A 36 -24.04 -12.42 1.31
CA GLY A 36 -24.94 -13.05 0.37
C GLY A 36 -24.53 -12.62 -1.02
N ASP A 37 -24.68 -13.50 -2.03
CA ASP A 37 -24.22 -13.26 -3.41
C ASP A 37 -24.28 -11.78 -3.74
N VAL A 38 -23.09 -11.16 -3.82
CA VAL A 38 -22.97 -9.73 -4.07
C VAL A 38 -23.62 -9.54 -5.43
N GLN A 39 -24.86 -9.04 -5.44
CA GLN A 39 -25.48 -8.52 -6.64
C GLN A 39 -24.43 -7.61 -7.27
N PRO A 40 -24.03 -7.83 -8.54
CA PRO A 40 -22.96 -7.05 -9.14
C PRO A 40 -23.26 -5.58 -8.91
N LEU A 41 -22.52 -4.95 -7.99
CA LEU A 41 -22.78 -3.57 -7.61
C LEU A 41 -22.45 -2.78 -8.87
N THR A 42 -23.46 -2.16 -9.46
CA THR A 42 -23.28 -1.34 -10.64
C THR A 42 -22.32 -0.21 -10.27
N THR A 43 -21.20 -0.10 -10.99
CA THR A 43 -20.20 0.97 -10.79
C THR A 43 -20.73 2.36 -11.12
N SER A 44 -22.01 2.48 -11.48
CA SER A 44 -22.71 3.73 -11.83
C SER A 44 -22.62 4.82 -10.76
N ASN A 45 -22.41 4.44 -9.50
CA ASN A 45 -22.39 5.39 -8.38
C ASN A 45 -20.97 5.86 -8.01
N VAL A 46 -19.93 5.34 -8.67
CA VAL A 46 -18.55 5.78 -8.46
C VAL A 46 -18.21 6.88 -9.45
N LYS A 47 -17.88 8.06 -8.93
CA LYS A 47 -17.49 9.23 -9.73
C LYS A 47 -15.97 9.41 -9.65
N THR A 48 -15.36 9.85 -10.75
CA THR A 48 -13.94 10.19 -10.83
C THR A 48 -13.80 11.70 -10.84
N ASP A 49 -12.83 12.22 -10.08
CA ASP A 49 -12.51 13.64 -10.03
C ASP A 49 -10.99 13.82 -9.83
N TRP A 50 -10.52 15.06 -9.90
CA TRP A 50 -9.12 15.41 -9.85
C TRP A 50 -8.86 16.54 -8.85
N ILE A 51 -7.74 16.44 -8.15
CA ILE A 51 -7.25 17.47 -7.24
C ILE A 51 -5.86 17.93 -7.66
N THR A 52 -5.61 19.23 -7.57
CA THR A 52 -4.29 19.80 -7.81
C THR A 52 -3.42 19.59 -6.57
N MET A 53 -2.32 18.86 -6.74
CA MET A 53 -1.36 18.51 -5.70
C MET A 53 -0.01 19.15 -5.99
N PRO A 54 0.76 19.58 -4.98
CA PRO A 54 2.15 19.96 -5.21
C PRO A 54 3.00 18.73 -5.56
N ILE A 55 4.02 18.90 -6.41
CA ILE A 55 4.98 17.82 -6.72
C ILE A 55 5.90 17.54 -5.52
N ASP A 56 6.25 18.59 -4.77
CA ASP A 56 7.12 18.48 -3.59
C ASP A 56 6.52 19.20 -2.39
N HIS A 57 6.10 18.44 -1.38
CA HIS A 57 5.55 18.98 -0.14
C HIS A 57 6.62 19.54 0.81
N PHE A 58 7.90 19.27 0.55
CA PHE A 58 9.01 19.57 1.44
C PHE A 58 9.95 20.65 0.92
N ASP A 59 9.78 21.09 -0.33
CA ASP A 59 10.43 22.28 -0.87
C ASP A 59 9.41 23.42 -1.08
N PRO A 60 9.33 24.41 -0.16
CA PRO A 60 8.38 25.51 -0.28
C PRO A 60 8.68 26.48 -1.43
N GLN A 61 9.85 26.37 -2.09
CA GLN A 61 10.18 27.16 -3.28
C GLN A 61 9.68 26.48 -4.56
N ASN A 62 9.40 25.19 -4.51
CA ASN A 62 8.84 24.47 -5.64
C ASN A 62 7.34 24.77 -5.76
N THR A 63 6.95 25.34 -6.89
CA THR A 63 5.55 25.68 -7.19
C THR A 63 4.92 24.72 -8.19
N ASP A 64 5.62 23.67 -8.60
CA ASP A 64 5.13 22.72 -9.57
C ASP A 64 4.03 21.86 -8.96
N THR A 65 3.01 21.59 -9.77
CA THR A 65 1.83 20.83 -9.37
C THR A 65 1.51 19.74 -10.38
N TYR A 66 0.78 18.71 -9.92
CA TYR A 66 0.20 17.70 -10.77
C TYR A 66 -1.26 17.45 -10.41
N GLN A 67 -2.02 16.90 -11.36
CA GLN A 67 -3.40 16.48 -11.11
C GLN A 67 -3.38 15.05 -10.55
N MET A 68 -3.79 14.88 -9.29
CA MET A 68 -4.01 13.56 -8.69
C MET A 68 -5.46 13.15 -8.87
N ARG A 69 -5.67 11.96 -9.42
CA ARG A 69 -7.00 11.37 -9.57
C ARG A 69 -7.49 10.84 -8.23
N PHE A 70 -8.76 11.05 -7.92
CA PHE A 70 -9.45 10.31 -6.87
C PHE A 70 -10.83 9.86 -7.35
N MET A 71 -11.40 8.91 -6.63
CA MET A 71 -12.76 8.43 -6.88
C MET A 71 -13.55 8.49 -5.59
N PHE A 72 -14.85 8.73 -5.72
CA PHE A 72 -15.75 8.78 -4.56
C PHE A 72 -17.11 8.17 -4.88
N ASN A 73 -17.76 7.69 -3.82
CA ASN A 73 -19.15 7.26 -3.82
C ASN A 73 -19.84 7.94 -2.64
N ASP A 74 -20.88 8.73 -2.93
CA ASP A 74 -21.66 9.50 -1.96
C ASP A 74 -23.01 8.85 -1.60
N GLU A 75 -23.30 7.65 -2.10
CA GLU A 75 -24.58 6.92 -1.91
C GLU A 75 -24.99 6.79 -0.44
N PHE A 76 -24.02 6.55 0.45
CA PHE A 76 -24.26 6.37 1.89
C PHE A 76 -23.83 7.58 2.73
N PHE A 77 -23.52 8.72 2.10
CA PHE A 77 -23.07 9.88 2.83
C PHE A 77 -24.23 10.55 3.58
N GLY A 78 -24.19 10.50 4.92
CA GLY A 78 -25.25 11.02 5.79
C GLY A 78 -25.33 12.55 5.91
N GLY A 79 -24.61 13.31 5.09
CA GLY A 79 -24.58 14.77 5.13
C GLY A 79 -23.54 15.35 6.11
N PRO A 80 -23.57 16.68 6.35
CA PRO A 80 -22.54 17.38 7.11
C PRO A 80 -22.22 16.77 8.47
N GLY A 81 -20.93 16.51 8.72
CA GLY A 81 -20.45 15.89 9.96
C GLY A 81 -20.44 14.36 9.96
N SER A 82 -21.05 13.71 8.97
CA SER A 82 -20.92 12.26 8.77
C SER A 82 -19.46 11.86 8.50
N PRO A 83 -19.04 10.65 8.93
CA PRO A 83 -17.68 10.20 8.68
C PRO A 83 -17.42 10.01 7.17
N ILE A 84 -16.18 10.22 6.78
CA ILE A 84 -15.67 9.87 5.45
C ILE A 84 -14.67 8.72 5.58
N PHE A 85 -14.75 7.77 4.67
CA PHE A 85 -13.87 6.61 4.58
C PHE A 85 -12.97 6.79 3.37
N ILE A 86 -11.67 6.77 3.58
CA ILE A 86 -10.68 6.93 2.51
C ILE A 86 -9.95 5.61 2.35
N LEU A 87 -10.09 5.00 1.17
CA LEU A 87 -9.24 3.90 0.74
C LEU A 87 -7.93 4.47 0.23
N VAL A 88 -6.83 4.15 0.90
CA VAL A 88 -5.48 4.59 0.55
C VAL A 88 -4.98 3.73 -0.61
N GLY A 89 -4.48 4.38 -1.67
CA GLY A 89 -3.85 3.71 -2.81
C GLY A 89 -2.57 2.96 -2.42
N GLY A 90 -2.37 1.80 -3.03
CA GLY A 90 -1.16 0.98 -2.85
C GLY A 90 -0.16 1.15 -4.01
N GLU A 91 0.59 0.08 -4.26
CA GLU A 91 1.63 -0.07 -5.29
C GLU A 91 1.08 -0.36 -6.71
N TRP A 92 -0.23 -0.24 -6.90
CA TRP A 92 -0.95 -0.54 -8.14
C TRP A 92 -1.10 0.76 -8.96
N ASP A 93 -0.76 0.89 -10.25
CA ASP A 93 -0.28 -0.11 -11.21
C ASP A 93 0.69 0.53 -12.24
N ILE A 94 1.81 -0.14 -12.55
CA ILE A 94 2.39 -0.28 -13.91
C ILE A 94 3.07 -1.66 -14.03
N VAL A 95 2.59 -2.47 -14.98
CA VAL A 95 3.34 -3.52 -15.70
C VAL A 95 3.03 -3.40 -17.20
N GLU A 96 4.02 -3.66 -18.06
CA GLU A 96 4.06 -3.28 -19.50
C GLU A 96 2.82 -3.68 -20.33
N GLY A 97 2.14 -4.79 -20.01
CA GLY A 97 0.94 -5.24 -20.73
C GLY A 97 -0.28 -4.32 -20.59
N TRP A 98 -0.38 -3.54 -19.51
CA TRP A 98 -1.49 -2.62 -19.24
C TRP A 98 -1.28 -1.21 -19.80
N LEU A 99 -0.06 -0.90 -20.26
CA LEU A 99 0.27 0.36 -20.93
C LEU A 99 -0.14 0.39 -22.41
N GLN A 100 -0.57 -0.74 -22.97
CA GLN A 100 -0.90 -0.87 -24.40
C GLN A 100 -2.40 -0.97 -24.68
N ALA A 101 -3.24 -1.24 -23.67
CA ALA A 101 -4.70 -1.35 -23.83
C ALA A 101 -5.44 -1.34 -22.47
N GLY A 102 -6.77 -1.18 -22.53
CA GLY A 102 -7.67 -1.27 -21.37
C GLY A 102 -8.03 0.07 -20.75
N ASN A 103 -8.92 0.04 -19.74
CA ASN A 103 -9.45 1.26 -19.10
C ASN A 103 -8.36 2.21 -18.58
N MET A 104 -7.19 1.67 -18.21
CA MET A 104 -6.02 2.45 -17.76
C MET A 104 -5.32 3.19 -18.90
N PHE A 105 -5.12 2.57 -20.06
CA PHE A 105 -4.60 3.23 -21.26
C PHE A 105 -5.52 4.38 -21.69
N GLU A 106 -6.84 4.13 -21.68
CA GLU A 106 -7.83 5.16 -22.01
C GLU A 106 -7.86 6.29 -20.97
N LEU A 107 -7.80 5.97 -19.67
CA LEU A 107 -7.73 6.97 -18.61
C LEU A 107 -6.42 7.78 -18.63
N ALA A 108 -5.28 7.16 -18.91
CA ALA A 108 -3.99 7.86 -19.02
C ALA A 108 -3.96 8.78 -20.25
N ARG A 109 -4.50 8.31 -21.39
CA ARG A 109 -4.69 9.07 -22.63
C ARG A 109 -5.62 10.27 -22.41
N GLU A 110 -6.75 10.07 -21.73
CA GLU A 110 -7.75 11.12 -21.49
C GLU A 110 -7.28 12.18 -20.49
N ASN A 111 -6.43 11.80 -19.53
CA ASN A 111 -6.04 12.68 -18.42
C ASN A 111 -4.59 13.17 -18.48
N GLN A 112 -3.90 12.98 -19.61
CA GLN A 112 -2.51 13.43 -19.82
C GLN A 112 -1.59 13.04 -18.65
N GLY A 113 -1.72 11.81 -18.15
CA GLY A 113 -0.96 11.32 -17.00
C GLY A 113 0.54 11.54 -17.21
N TYR A 114 1.24 12.00 -16.18
CA TYR A 114 2.65 12.40 -16.27
C TYR A 114 3.53 11.20 -16.67
N HIS A 115 3.88 11.10 -17.95
CA HIS A 115 4.68 10.02 -18.54
C HIS A 115 6.18 10.33 -18.53
N ASN A 116 6.74 10.83 -17.42
CA ASN A 116 8.17 11.13 -17.35
C ASN A 116 8.85 10.41 -16.18
N PHE A 117 9.01 9.09 -16.29
CA PHE A 117 9.73 8.25 -15.33
C PHE A 117 11.26 8.33 -15.50
N THR A 118 11.83 9.52 -15.53
CA THR A 118 13.29 9.67 -15.42
C THR A 118 13.73 9.44 -13.97
N ALA A 119 14.96 8.98 -13.76
CA ALA A 119 15.54 8.85 -12.43
C ALA A 119 15.46 10.19 -11.64
N GLU A 120 15.52 11.32 -12.35
CA GLU A 120 15.34 12.64 -11.77
C GLU A 120 13.93 12.84 -11.19
N ASN A 121 12.88 12.47 -11.92
CA ASN A 121 11.49 12.64 -11.46
C ASN A 121 11.10 11.60 -10.41
N LEU A 122 11.72 10.42 -10.42
CA LEU A 122 11.49 9.38 -9.41
C LEU A 122 11.95 9.77 -8.01
N ARG A 123 12.72 10.86 -7.84
CA ARG A 123 13.09 11.37 -6.51
C ARG A 123 11.88 11.72 -5.64
N PHE A 124 10.76 12.10 -6.27
CA PHE A 124 9.50 12.41 -5.59
C PHE A 124 8.67 11.16 -5.25
N LEU A 125 9.01 10.00 -5.83
CA LEU A 125 8.34 8.72 -5.54
C LEU A 125 8.88 8.13 -4.23
N ASN A 126 8.41 8.66 -3.10
CA ASN A 126 8.78 8.15 -1.78
C ASN A 126 7.61 8.23 -0.79
N VAL A 127 7.73 7.49 0.32
CA VAL A 127 6.69 7.37 1.35
C VAL A 127 6.34 8.72 1.98
N ASP A 128 7.34 9.57 2.26
CA ASP A 128 7.09 10.85 2.91
C ASP A 128 6.24 11.78 2.03
N GLN A 129 6.52 11.84 0.71
CA GLN A 129 5.69 12.59 -0.24
C GLN A 129 4.27 12.02 -0.30
N ALA A 130 4.13 10.70 -0.44
CA ALA A 130 2.81 10.07 -0.52
C ALA A 130 1.97 10.24 0.77
N LEU A 131 2.62 10.28 1.94
CA LEU A 131 1.93 10.60 3.20
C LEU A 131 1.53 12.08 3.27
N ALA A 132 2.35 12.98 2.72
CA ALA A 132 2.03 14.39 2.62
C ALA A 132 0.91 14.66 1.60
N ASP A 133 0.88 13.95 0.48
CA ASP A 133 -0.23 13.95 -0.48
C ASP A 133 -1.55 13.60 0.21
N LEU A 134 -1.58 12.50 0.97
CA LEU A 134 -2.79 12.11 1.68
C LEU A 134 -3.22 13.16 2.72
N ALA A 135 -2.27 13.82 3.38
CA ALA A 135 -2.55 14.87 4.35
C ALA A 135 -3.12 16.12 3.67
N TYR A 136 -2.51 16.53 2.57
CA TYR A 136 -2.96 17.64 1.73
C TYR A 136 -4.37 17.36 1.18
N PHE A 137 -4.59 16.18 0.61
CA PHE A 137 -5.89 15.75 0.11
C PHE A 137 -6.98 15.85 1.18
N ILE A 138 -6.72 15.34 2.40
CA ILE A 138 -7.70 15.40 3.50
C ILE A 138 -8.03 16.86 3.85
N ASN A 139 -7.02 17.73 3.91
CA ASN A 139 -7.23 19.14 4.25
C ASN A 139 -8.06 19.85 3.17
N GLU A 140 -7.71 19.70 1.90
CA GLU A 140 -8.43 20.29 0.78
C GLU A 140 -9.86 19.75 0.70
N PHE A 141 -10.05 18.43 0.83
CA PHE A 141 -11.38 17.83 0.81
C PHE A 141 -12.25 18.36 1.95
N LYS A 142 -11.65 18.58 3.13
CA LYS A 142 -12.35 19.14 4.30
C LYS A 142 -12.48 20.66 4.30
N ALA A 143 -11.83 21.37 3.38
CA ALA A 143 -12.08 22.80 3.19
C ALA A 143 -13.51 23.05 2.68
N HIS A 144 -14.10 22.07 2.00
CA HIS A 144 -15.50 22.14 1.59
C HIS A 144 -16.45 22.09 2.83
N PRO A 145 -17.42 23.01 2.95
CA PRO A 145 -18.26 23.14 4.16
C PRO A 145 -18.99 21.85 4.57
N VAL A 146 -19.34 21.01 3.61
CA VAL A 146 -20.02 19.72 3.86
C VAL A 146 -19.13 18.74 4.62
N PHE A 147 -17.81 18.78 4.43
CA PHE A 147 -16.86 17.82 5.00
C PHE A 147 -16.03 18.39 6.16
N GLN A 148 -16.14 19.69 6.44
CA GLN A 148 -15.36 20.40 7.46
C GLN A 148 -15.34 19.66 8.82
N ASN A 149 -16.50 19.18 9.26
CA ASN A 149 -16.67 18.49 10.54
C ASN A 149 -16.60 16.95 10.44
N SER A 150 -16.43 16.40 9.25
CA SER A 150 -16.37 14.96 9.03
C SER A 150 -15.16 14.34 9.71
N LYS A 151 -15.38 13.20 10.38
CA LYS A 151 -14.30 12.36 10.89
C LYS A 151 -13.75 11.50 9.75
N VAL A 152 -12.44 11.34 9.70
CA VAL A 152 -11.77 10.57 8.63
C VAL A 152 -11.32 9.23 9.18
N ILE A 153 -11.70 8.15 8.50
CA ILE A 153 -11.24 6.79 8.77
C ILE A 153 -10.51 6.30 7.52
N LEU A 154 -9.29 5.80 7.69
CA LEU A 154 -8.49 5.28 6.60
C LEU A 154 -8.64 3.78 6.45
N TYR A 155 -8.53 3.27 5.22
CA TYR A 155 -8.47 1.84 4.93
C TYR A 155 -7.33 1.58 3.95
N GLY A 156 -6.59 0.49 4.14
CA GLY A 156 -5.51 0.11 3.22
C GLY A 156 -5.12 -1.36 3.38
N GLY A 157 -4.70 -1.97 2.28
CA GLY A 157 -4.22 -3.35 2.20
C GLY A 157 -2.77 -3.42 1.68
N SER A 158 -2.02 -4.48 2.01
CA SER A 158 -0.63 -4.66 1.53
C SER A 158 0.26 -3.46 1.90
N TYR A 159 0.99 -2.86 0.95
CA TYR A 159 1.74 -1.62 1.15
C TYR A 159 0.86 -0.48 1.67
N ALA A 160 -0.38 -0.34 1.19
CA ALA A 160 -1.30 0.70 1.66
C ALA A 160 -1.70 0.52 3.14
N ALA A 161 -1.64 -0.70 3.68
CA ALA A 161 -1.85 -0.92 5.11
C ALA A 161 -0.72 -0.31 5.95
N ASN A 162 0.53 -0.38 5.46
CA ASN A 162 1.65 0.32 6.07
C ASN A 162 1.44 1.84 5.98
N MET A 163 1.01 2.35 4.82
CA MET A 163 0.68 3.77 4.64
C MET A 163 -0.38 4.25 5.63
N VAL A 164 -1.46 3.50 5.88
CA VAL A 164 -2.48 3.83 6.88
C VAL A 164 -1.87 4.00 8.27
N LEU A 165 -0.99 3.08 8.67
CA LEU A 165 -0.37 3.11 10.01
C LEU A 165 0.65 4.22 10.15
N TRP A 166 1.52 4.40 9.15
CA TRP A 166 2.50 5.49 9.12
C TRP A 166 1.82 6.86 9.06
N PHE A 167 0.74 6.98 8.30
CA PHE A 167 -0.09 8.18 8.28
C PHE A 167 -0.68 8.48 9.65
N LYS A 168 -1.25 7.47 10.32
CA LYS A 168 -1.81 7.67 11.66
C LYS A 168 -0.73 8.06 12.69
N GLN A 169 0.50 7.58 12.52
CA GLN A 169 1.63 7.96 13.36
C GLN A 169 2.09 9.41 13.10
N ARG A 170 2.13 9.85 11.84
CA ARG A 170 2.68 11.15 11.42
C ARG A 170 1.65 12.29 11.46
N TYR A 171 0.41 12.01 11.07
CA TYR A 171 -0.71 12.96 11.02
C TYR A 171 -1.89 12.48 11.90
N PRO A 172 -1.68 12.24 13.21
CA PRO A 172 -2.70 11.65 14.09
C PRO A 172 -3.97 12.50 14.23
N HIS A 173 -3.89 13.79 13.91
CA HIS A 173 -4.98 14.76 13.99
C HIS A 173 -5.89 14.75 12.74
N LEU A 174 -5.42 14.23 11.60
CA LEU A 174 -6.18 14.23 10.34
C LEU A 174 -7.10 13.01 10.20
N ALA A 175 -6.72 11.86 10.76
CA ALA A 175 -7.52 10.64 10.76
C ALA A 175 -7.84 10.20 12.19
N ILE A 176 -9.09 9.86 12.50
CA ILE A 176 -9.46 9.36 13.84
C ILE A 176 -9.01 7.91 14.07
N GLY A 177 -8.87 7.14 13.00
CA GLY A 177 -8.41 5.76 13.01
C GLY A 177 -8.27 5.21 11.60
N GLY A 178 -7.89 3.94 11.49
CA GLY A 178 -7.88 3.25 10.21
C GLY A 178 -7.78 1.74 10.33
N VAL A 179 -8.08 1.06 9.23
CA VAL A 179 -7.97 -0.38 9.07
C VAL A 179 -6.79 -0.68 8.17
N ALA A 180 -5.80 -1.39 8.71
CA ALA A 180 -4.59 -1.80 8.02
C ALA A 180 -4.61 -3.33 7.85
N SER A 181 -4.90 -3.80 6.64
CA SER A 181 -5.07 -5.22 6.34
C SER A 181 -3.84 -5.81 5.66
N SER A 182 -3.33 -6.92 6.17
CA SER A 182 -2.22 -7.68 5.55
C SER A 182 -0.96 -6.83 5.25
N GLY A 183 -0.70 -5.81 6.06
CA GLY A 183 0.47 -4.94 5.90
C GLY A 183 1.74 -5.60 6.45
N PRO A 184 2.84 -5.68 5.68
CA PRO A 184 4.13 -6.11 6.19
C PRO A 184 4.79 -4.95 6.96
N ILE A 185 4.29 -4.66 8.17
CA ILE A 185 4.69 -3.50 8.97
C ILE A 185 6.16 -3.61 9.42
N LEU A 186 6.60 -4.83 9.69
CA LEU A 186 7.99 -5.11 10.04
C LEU A 186 8.78 -5.36 8.76
N ALA A 187 9.58 -4.38 8.36
CA ALA A 187 10.54 -4.54 7.27
C ALA A 187 11.62 -5.54 7.68
N LYS A 188 11.78 -6.60 6.87
CA LYS A 188 12.84 -7.61 7.02
C LYS A 188 13.65 -7.64 5.74
N VAL A 189 14.98 -7.55 5.87
CA VAL A 189 15.90 -7.57 4.71
C VAL A 189 15.83 -8.93 4.02
N ASP A 190 15.94 -10.00 4.81
CA ASP A 190 15.71 -11.37 4.35
C ASP A 190 14.43 -11.89 5.01
N PHE A 191 13.39 -12.10 4.20
CA PHE A 191 12.07 -12.50 4.68
C PHE A 191 11.73 -13.93 4.27
N THR A 192 12.54 -14.89 4.71
CA THR A 192 12.31 -16.33 4.48
C THR A 192 10.91 -16.80 4.90
N GLY A 193 10.39 -16.22 5.99
CA GLY A 193 9.05 -16.52 6.51
C GLY A 193 7.90 -16.35 5.51
N TYR A 194 8.08 -15.52 4.47
CA TYR A 194 7.11 -15.44 3.37
C TYR A 194 7.00 -16.78 2.65
N LEU A 195 8.13 -17.37 2.25
CA LEU A 195 8.16 -18.64 1.53
C LEU A 195 7.82 -19.83 2.44
N GLU A 196 8.09 -19.74 3.74
CA GLU A 196 7.62 -20.73 4.72
C GLU A 196 6.09 -20.80 4.74
N VAL A 197 5.38 -19.67 4.78
CA VAL A 197 3.91 -19.66 4.72
C VAL A 197 3.38 -20.17 3.37
N VAL A 198 4.06 -19.86 2.27
CA VAL A 198 3.73 -20.41 0.94
C VAL A 198 3.89 -21.93 0.92
N HIS A 199 4.96 -22.45 1.53
CA HIS A 199 5.17 -23.89 1.69
C HIS A 199 4.03 -24.54 2.47
N GLU A 200 3.67 -23.99 3.63
CA GLU A 200 2.57 -24.52 4.45
C GLU A 200 1.23 -24.50 3.70
N ALA A 201 0.96 -23.49 2.87
CA ALA A 201 -0.22 -23.44 2.03
C ALA A 201 -0.26 -24.55 0.97
N PHE A 202 0.86 -24.82 0.28
CA PHE A 202 0.94 -25.94 -0.67
C PHE A 202 0.84 -27.30 0.04
N LEU A 203 1.42 -27.40 1.24
CA LEU A 203 1.35 -28.60 2.07
C LEU A 203 -0.08 -28.86 2.56
N SER A 204 -0.83 -27.83 2.96
CA SER A 204 -2.20 -27.99 3.43
C SER A 204 -3.16 -28.42 2.32
N GLU A 205 -2.97 -27.92 1.10
CA GLU A 205 -3.84 -28.22 -0.04
C GLU A 205 -3.49 -29.56 -0.72
N GLY A 206 -2.20 -29.88 -0.83
CA GLY A 206 -1.72 -31.00 -1.66
C GLY A 206 -0.88 -32.05 -0.93
N GLY A 207 -0.63 -31.87 0.37
CA GLY A 207 0.17 -32.76 1.19
C GLY A 207 1.64 -32.87 0.76
N GLU A 208 2.36 -33.81 1.37
CA GLU A 208 3.78 -34.06 1.12
C GLU A 208 4.11 -34.36 -0.35
N GLN A 209 3.17 -34.99 -1.07
CA GLN A 209 3.36 -35.30 -2.48
C GLN A 209 3.42 -34.03 -3.35
N CYS A 210 2.61 -33.02 -3.05
CA CYS A 210 2.65 -31.72 -3.73
C CYS A 210 4.02 -31.05 -3.51
N ILE A 211 4.46 -30.98 -2.26
CA ILE A 211 5.78 -30.43 -1.90
C ILE A 211 6.92 -31.19 -2.58
N ALA A 212 6.90 -32.53 -2.57
CA ALA A 212 7.90 -33.35 -3.23
C ALA A 212 7.95 -33.10 -4.74
N THR A 213 6.78 -32.96 -5.37
CA THR A 213 6.67 -32.66 -6.81
C THR A 213 7.25 -31.29 -7.15
N ILE A 214 6.91 -30.25 -6.38
CA ILE A 214 7.46 -28.90 -6.54
C ILE A 214 8.99 -28.92 -6.38
N ARG A 215 9.49 -29.58 -5.32
CA ARG A 215 10.93 -29.70 -5.05
C ARG A 215 11.66 -30.41 -6.19
N GLN A 216 11.10 -31.51 -6.70
CA GLN A 216 11.68 -32.24 -7.82
C GLN A 216 11.69 -31.37 -9.09
N GLY A 217 10.60 -30.69 -9.42
CA GLY A 217 10.52 -29.80 -10.58
C GLY A 217 11.56 -28.68 -10.55
N ILE A 218 11.79 -28.07 -9.38
CA ILE A 218 12.85 -27.06 -9.21
C ILE A 218 14.24 -27.68 -9.42
N SER A 219 14.52 -28.84 -8.80
CA SER A 219 15.82 -29.52 -8.94
C SER A 219 16.11 -29.94 -10.38
N ASP A 220 15.11 -30.48 -11.09
CA ASP A 220 15.22 -30.87 -12.49
C ASP A 220 15.46 -29.65 -13.38
N THR A 221 14.79 -28.53 -13.08
CA THR A 221 15.00 -27.26 -13.78
C THR A 221 16.42 -26.75 -13.60
N ILE A 222 16.93 -26.68 -12.36
CA ILE A 222 18.31 -26.26 -12.08
C ILE A 222 19.32 -27.16 -12.79
N THR A 223 19.08 -28.47 -12.81
CA THR A 223 19.96 -29.42 -13.50
C THR A 223 19.96 -29.20 -15.00
N ALA A 224 18.78 -29.04 -15.61
CA ALA A 224 18.62 -28.80 -17.04
C ALA A 224 19.22 -27.46 -17.49
N MET A 225 19.26 -26.45 -16.62
CA MET A 225 19.89 -25.16 -16.93
C MET A 225 21.39 -25.25 -17.26
N ASN A 226 22.08 -26.26 -16.74
CA ASN A 226 23.53 -26.41 -16.91
C ASN A 226 23.94 -26.91 -18.31
N THR A 227 23.01 -27.32 -19.17
CA THR A 227 23.30 -27.81 -20.53
C THR A 227 22.45 -27.12 -21.58
N GLU A 228 23.00 -26.93 -22.79
CA GLU A 228 22.27 -26.35 -23.92
C GLU A 228 21.03 -27.17 -24.30
N GLU A 229 21.16 -28.50 -24.30
CA GLU A 229 20.04 -29.41 -24.55
C GLU A 229 18.95 -29.28 -23.47
N GLY A 230 19.36 -29.18 -22.19
CA GLY A 230 18.45 -29.01 -21.07
C GLY A 230 17.70 -27.68 -21.13
N ARG A 231 18.38 -26.58 -21.44
CA ARG A 231 17.73 -25.26 -21.66
C ARG A 231 16.72 -25.29 -22.80
N ARG A 232 17.07 -25.88 -23.95
CA ARG A 232 16.11 -26.08 -25.07
C ARG A 232 14.92 -26.95 -24.69
N LYS A 233 15.10 -27.93 -23.80
CA LYS A 233 14.00 -28.73 -23.27
C LYS A 233 13.08 -27.88 -22.39
N LEU A 234 13.64 -27.06 -21.50
CA LEU A 234 12.88 -26.14 -20.64
C LEU A 234 12.07 -25.14 -21.47
N GLU A 235 12.68 -24.53 -22.51
CA GLU A 235 11.98 -23.61 -23.42
C GLU A 235 10.71 -24.23 -24.01
N ARG A 236 10.81 -25.48 -24.49
CA ARG A 236 9.66 -26.22 -25.03
C ARG A 236 8.64 -26.60 -23.95
N SER A 237 9.11 -27.02 -22.78
CA SER A 237 8.24 -27.44 -21.67
C SER A 237 7.46 -26.28 -21.06
N TYR A 238 8.10 -25.13 -20.86
CA TYR A 238 7.51 -23.90 -20.30
C TYR A 238 6.91 -22.98 -21.35
N ARG A 239 7.12 -23.26 -22.64
CA ARG A 239 6.66 -22.44 -23.78
C ARG A 239 7.13 -20.98 -23.68
N THR A 240 8.40 -20.79 -23.32
CA THR A 240 8.98 -19.45 -23.17
C THR A 240 9.22 -18.83 -24.55
N ILE A 241 9.00 -17.51 -24.66
CA ILE A 241 9.18 -16.76 -25.92
C ILE A 241 10.66 -16.39 -26.12
N MET A 242 11.39 -16.20 -25.02
CA MET A 242 12.82 -15.90 -25.01
C MET A 242 13.62 -17.21 -24.98
N SER A 243 14.72 -17.26 -25.74
CA SER A 243 15.68 -18.35 -25.64
C SER A 243 16.58 -18.15 -24.43
N TRP A 244 16.87 -19.25 -23.74
CA TRP A 244 17.71 -19.31 -22.55
C TRP A 244 19.16 -19.62 -22.95
N ASP A 245 19.51 -19.42 -24.23
CA ASP A 245 20.88 -19.59 -24.68
C ASP A 245 21.76 -18.48 -24.09
N THR A 246 22.95 -18.88 -23.62
CA THR A 246 23.81 -18.05 -22.76
C THR A 246 24.57 -16.95 -23.52
N SER A 247 24.08 -16.47 -24.66
CA SER A 247 24.61 -15.27 -25.30
C SER A 247 24.02 -14.02 -24.65
N LEU A 248 24.41 -13.77 -23.40
CA LEU A 248 24.46 -12.40 -22.88
C LEU A 248 25.84 -11.84 -23.23
N ASP A 249 25.97 -11.40 -24.48
CA ASP A 249 26.91 -10.33 -24.85
C ASP A 249 26.14 -9.00 -24.82
#